data_AF-A0A1H1BAD4-F1
#
_entry.id   AF-A0A1H1BAD4-F1
#
_cell.length_a   1.000
_cell.length_b   1.000
_cell.length_c   1.000
_cell.angle_alpha   90.00
_cell.angle_beta   90.00
_cell.angle_gamma   90.00
#
_symmetry.space_group_name_H-M   'P 1'
#
loop_
_entity.id
_entity.type
_entity.pdbx_description
1 polymer ?
#
loop_
_entity_poly.entity_id
_entity_poly.type
_entity_poly.pdbx_seq_one_letter_code
_entity_poly.pdbx_strand_id
1 'polypeptide(L)'
;MQPVVHLVVGYLCYAAYARWTDGEPPASTPAAVAIVAAAIPDLLDKPLYHAGITPVGRTIGHSLLFAVPVVALAWLVARRRGQERLGVAFAIGYGSHVATDIPWHVLAGDYHELGFLLWPITYMPEYSGVKPLGTVPSLGLEATTLWLEAVIFVGGIALWWRDGRPGLDFLLKAGDLARRRNDAMVTEDHVREAKQLLEKQRIEESMKELTSHGHLTLLAVVASTVANPREVPLRKQMIYEQYQDLSQATDTDPLGGRAFHNHLAELSMLGILDRSRRNEGRAGGIYYEYEVDVSLDAALSTLENQHMSGELDLESLRETAREKGLI
;
A
#
# COMPACT_ATOMS: atom_id res chain seq x y z
N MET A 1 1.94 23.99 -9.29
CA MET A 1 2.82 23.73 -8.13
C MET A 1 4.14 23.15 -8.65
N GLN A 2 5.22 23.16 -7.86
CA GLN A 2 6.50 22.60 -8.31
C GLN A 2 6.43 21.07 -8.48
N PRO A 3 7.20 20.48 -9.41
CA PRO A 3 7.04 19.07 -9.82
C PRO A 3 7.30 18.11 -8.67
N VAL A 4 8.33 18.43 -7.87
CA VAL A 4 8.72 17.67 -6.68
C VAL A 4 7.68 17.71 -5.57
N VAL A 5 6.88 18.78 -5.51
CA VAL A 5 5.86 18.95 -4.47
C VAL A 5 4.64 18.11 -4.79
N HIS A 6 4.29 17.93 -6.07
CA HIS A 6 3.24 17.00 -6.48
C HIS A 6 3.52 15.56 -6.04
N LEU A 7 4.77 15.10 -6.11
CA LEU A 7 5.17 13.78 -5.62
C LEU A 7 4.90 13.63 -4.12
N VAL A 8 5.25 14.66 -3.34
CA VAL A 8 5.04 14.70 -1.89
C VAL A 8 3.56 14.74 -1.56
N VAL A 9 2.76 15.54 -2.27
CA VAL A 9 1.30 15.58 -2.09
C VAL A 9 0.67 14.23 -2.42
N GLY A 10 1.06 13.59 -3.52
CA GLY A 10 0.56 12.27 -3.89
C GLY A 10 0.83 11.24 -2.80
N TYR A 11 2.03 11.27 -2.21
CA TYR A 11 2.36 10.48 -1.04
C TYR A 11 1.46 10.83 0.17
N LEU A 12 1.34 12.11 0.53
CA LEU A 12 0.57 12.56 1.69
C LEU A 12 -0.91 12.17 1.59
N CYS A 13 -1.53 12.35 0.43
CA CYS A 13 -2.91 11.95 0.19
C CYS A 13 -3.08 10.44 0.31
N TYR A 14 -2.15 9.65 -0.22
CA TYR A 14 -2.20 8.20 -0.09
C TYR A 14 -1.95 7.72 1.35
N ALA A 15 -1.01 8.36 2.05
CA ALA A 15 -0.70 8.07 3.45
C ALA A 15 -1.89 8.37 4.38
N ALA A 16 -2.63 9.44 4.10
CA ALA A 16 -3.88 9.75 4.80
C ALA A 16 -4.97 8.71 4.50
N TYR A 17 -5.11 8.28 3.24
CA TYR A 17 -6.03 7.22 2.85
C TYR A 17 -5.70 5.88 3.54
N ALA A 18 -4.44 5.46 3.54
CA ALA A 18 -3.99 4.21 4.18
C ALA A 18 -4.30 4.22 5.68
N ARG A 19 -4.01 5.32 6.37
CA ARG A 19 -4.34 5.46 7.80
C ARG A 19 -5.83 5.48 8.08
N TRP A 20 -6.62 6.10 7.20
CA TRP A 20 -8.08 6.11 7.34
C TRP A 20 -8.67 4.71 7.18
N THR A 21 -8.17 3.94 6.22
CA THR A 21 -8.78 2.66 5.80
C THR A 21 -8.20 1.45 6.53
N ASP A 22 -6.88 1.41 6.69
CA ASP A 22 -6.14 0.29 7.25
C ASP A 22 -5.64 0.57 8.68
N GLY A 23 -5.63 1.83 9.15
CA GLY A 23 -5.10 2.19 10.48
C GLY A 23 -3.58 2.20 10.60
N GLU A 24 -2.88 1.90 9.51
CA GLU A 24 -1.43 1.67 9.47
C GLU A 24 -0.69 2.67 8.55
N PRO A 25 0.64 2.80 8.67
CA PRO A 25 1.47 3.50 7.69
C PRO A 25 1.32 2.91 6.28
N PRO A 26 1.51 3.71 5.21
CA PRO A 26 1.32 3.24 3.84
C PRO A 26 2.35 2.17 3.45
N ALA A 27 1.87 1.05 2.90
CA ALA A 27 2.73 0.01 2.35
C ALA A 27 3.61 0.53 1.19
N SER A 28 4.81 -0.07 1.03
CA SER A 28 5.83 0.38 0.07
C SER A 28 5.35 0.40 -1.38
N THR A 29 4.74 -0.68 -1.87
CA THR A 29 4.33 -0.79 -3.29
C THR A 29 3.24 0.23 -3.65
N PRO A 30 2.11 0.33 -2.91
CA PRO A 30 1.11 1.35 -3.21
C PRO A 30 1.63 2.79 -3.04
N ALA A 31 2.45 3.06 -2.03
CA ALA A 31 3.04 4.39 -1.84
C ALA A 31 3.90 4.80 -3.05
N ALA A 32 4.74 3.89 -3.54
CA ALA A 32 5.52 4.11 -4.76
C ALA A 32 4.62 4.38 -5.98
N VAL A 33 3.52 3.63 -6.13
CA VAL A 33 2.55 3.87 -7.21
C VAL A 33 1.92 5.25 -7.11
N ALA A 34 1.52 5.70 -5.92
CA ALA A 34 0.95 7.04 -5.75
C ALA A 34 1.94 8.15 -6.10
N ILE A 35 3.21 8.01 -5.67
CA ILE A 35 4.30 8.95 -6.00
C ILE A 35 4.53 8.99 -7.52
N VAL A 36 4.68 7.82 -8.16
CA VAL A 36 4.91 7.74 -9.61
C VAL A 36 3.70 8.28 -10.38
N ALA A 37 2.48 7.96 -9.97
CA ALA A 37 1.26 8.44 -10.61
C ALA A 37 1.12 9.97 -10.52
N ALA A 38 1.53 10.57 -9.41
CA ALA A 38 1.61 12.02 -9.27
C ALA A 38 2.67 12.65 -10.21
N ALA A 39 3.69 11.91 -10.66
CA ALA A 39 4.67 12.42 -11.62
C ALA A 39 4.16 12.44 -13.06
N ILE A 40 3.17 11.60 -13.41
CA ILE A 40 2.76 11.33 -14.80
C ILE A 40 2.33 12.59 -15.55
N PRO A 41 1.47 13.47 -15.02
CA PRO A 41 1.03 14.66 -15.77
C PRO A 41 2.19 15.53 -16.23
N ASP A 42 3.16 15.76 -15.34
CA ASP A 42 4.35 16.55 -15.62
C ASP A 42 5.33 15.85 -16.57
N LEU A 43 5.50 14.53 -16.42
CA LEU A 43 6.33 13.72 -17.32
C LEU A 43 5.75 13.61 -18.72
N LEU A 44 4.45 13.84 -18.91
CA LEU A 44 3.82 13.91 -20.22
C LEU A 44 3.91 15.30 -20.81
N ASP A 45 3.43 16.32 -20.10
CA ASP A 45 3.21 17.63 -20.70
C ASP A 45 4.50 18.44 -20.87
N LYS A 46 5.48 18.30 -19.97
CA LYS A 46 6.72 19.09 -20.06
C LYS A 46 7.61 18.68 -21.21
N PRO A 47 7.85 17.39 -21.48
CA PRO A 47 8.62 17.01 -22.66
C PRO A 47 7.95 17.48 -23.96
N LEU A 48 6.62 17.38 -24.06
CA LEU A 48 5.87 17.86 -25.23
C LEU A 48 6.03 19.37 -25.42
N TYR A 49 5.93 20.15 -24.34
CA TYR A 49 6.15 21.58 -24.37
C TYR A 49 7.58 21.95 -24.74
N HIS A 50 8.59 21.34 -24.10
CA HIS A 50 10.00 21.60 -24.39
C HIS A 50 10.43 21.16 -25.78
N ALA A 51 9.76 20.14 -26.35
CA ALA A 51 9.94 19.74 -27.74
C ALA A 51 9.21 20.67 -28.74
N GLY A 52 8.44 21.66 -28.26
CA GLY A 52 7.66 22.58 -29.09
C GLY A 52 6.43 21.95 -29.75
N ILE A 53 5.99 20.78 -29.27
CA ILE A 53 4.81 20.07 -29.79
C ILE A 53 3.53 20.74 -29.30
N THR A 54 3.54 21.21 -28.05
CA THR A 54 2.41 21.94 -27.45
C THR A 54 2.82 23.39 -27.15
N PRO A 55 1.90 24.35 -27.32
CA PRO A 55 2.18 25.76 -27.02
C PRO A 55 2.27 26.05 -25.52
N VAL A 56 1.78 25.12 -24.68
CA VAL A 56 1.66 25.28 -23.22
C VAL A 56 2.13 24.02 -22.49
N GLY A 57 2.61 24.20 -21.25
CA GLY A 57 3.18 23.15 -20.40
C GLY A 57 2.18 22.32 -19.58
N ARG A 58 0.87 22.54 -19.74
CA ARG A 58 -0.20 21.70 -19.17
C ARG A 58 -1.21 21.37 -20.26
N THR A 59 -1.29 20.12 -20.67
CA THR A 59 -2.09 19.71 -21.82
C THR A 59 -2.78 18.39 -21.53
N ILE A 60 -2.32 17.32 -22.18
CA ILE A 60 -2.88 15.97 -22.11
C ILE A 60 -2.82 15.45 -20.67
N GLY A 61 -1.67 15.60 -20.00
CA GLY A 61 -1.44 15.07 -18.65
C GLY A 61 -2.29 15.74 -17.57
N HIS A 62 -2.61 17.03 -17.72
CA HIS A 62 -3.38 17.77 -16.72
C HIS A 62 -4.89 17.86 -17.05
N SER A 63 -5.30 17.43 -18.25
CA SER A 63 -6.68 17.50 -18.69
C SER A 63 -7.51 16.33 -18.17
N LEU A 64 -8.68 16.64 -17.59
CA LEU A 64 -9.64 15.66 -17.10
C LEU A 64 -10.17 14.74 -18.20
N LEU A 65 -10.19 15.21 -19.45
CA LEU A 65 -10.60 14.41 -20.60
C LEU A 65 -9.71 13.19 -20.82
N PHE A 66 -8.43 13.26 -20.42
CA PHE A 66 -7.47 12.17 -20.52
C PHE A 66 -7.18 11.52 -19.16
N ALA A 67 -7.07 12.33 -18.11
CA ALA A 67 -6.84 11.85 -16.75
C ALA A 67 -7.91 10.86 -16.29
N VAL A 68 -9.20 11.18 -16.49
CA VAL A 68 -10.31 10.32 -16.03
C VAL A 68 -10.28 8.95 -16.73
N PRO A 69 -10.20 8.85 -18.07
CA PRO A 69 -10.04 7.55 -18.73
C PRO A 69 -8.78 6.79 -18.31
N VAL A 70 -7.64 7.46 -18.14
CA VAL A 70 -6.38 6.81 -17.73
C VAL A 70 -6.50 6.23 -16.32
N VAL A 71 -7.02 7.00 -15.37
CA VAL A 71 -7.26 6.55 -13.99
C VAL A 71 -8.29 5.41 -13.96
N ALA A 72 -9.38 5.52 -14.72
CA ALA A 72 -10.40 4.47 -14.80
C ALA A 72 -9.84 3.16 -15.39
N LEU A 73 -9.01 3.26 -16.43
CA LEU A 73 -8.35 2.11 -17.05
C LEU A 73 -7.35 1.47 -16.08
N ALA A 74 -6.50 2.26 -15.43
CA ALA A 74 -5.53 1.79 -14.45
C ALA A 74 -6.24 1.07 -13.28
N TRP A 75 -7.32 1.66 -12.77
CA TRP A 75 -8.14 1.05 -11.73
C TRP A 75 -8.79 -0.25 -12.20
N LEU A 76 -9.34 -0.30 -13.42
CA LEU A 76 -9.94 -1.52 -13.98
C LEU A 76 -8.91 -2.64 -14.16
N VAL A 77 -7.71 -2.31 -14.64
CA VAL A 77 -6.60 -3.27 -14.80
C VAL A 77 -6.15 -3.79 -13.45
N ALA A 78 -5.96 -2.90 -12.47
CA ALA A 78 -5.60 -3.27 -11.11
C ALA A 78 -6.63 -4.19 -10.46
N ARG A 79 -7.92 -3.86 -10.63
CA ARG A 79 -9.05 -4.67 -10.15
C ARG A 79 -9.09 -6.05 -10.79
N ARG A 80 -8.89 -6.16 -12.10
CA ARG A 80 -8.84 -7.46 -12.81
C ARG A 80 -7.68 -8.34 -12.37
N ARG A 81 -6.62 -7.76 -11.80
CA ARG A 81 -5.45 -8.48 -11.27
C ARG A 81 -5.55 -8.74 -9.76
N GLY A 82 -6.67 -8.43 -9.12
CA GLY A 82 -6.83 -8.55 -7.65
C GLY A 82 -6.01 -7.52 -6.86
N GLN A 83 -5.45 -6.50 -7.52
CA GLN A 83 -4.56 -5.49 -6.94
C GLN A 83 -5.29 -4.15 -6.76
N GLU A 84 -6.53 -4.17 -6.25
CA GLU A 84 -7.39 -2.97 -6.13
C GLU A 84 -6.70 -1.81 -5.40
N ARG A 85 -5.90 -2.11 -4.36
CA ARG A 85 -5.08 -1.12 -3.62
C ARG A 85 -4.15 -0.31 -4.53
N LEU A 86 -3.53 -0.93 -5.54
CA LEU A 86 -2.66 -0.21 -6.49
C LEU A 86 -3.47 0.71 -7.39
N GLY A 87 -4.68 0.32 -7.77
CA GLY A 87 -5.59 1.16 -8.54
C GLY A 87 -6.02 2.41 -7.76
N VAL A 88 -6.31 2.26 -6.46
CA VAL A 88 -6.63 3.39 -5.57
C VAL A 88 -5.42 4.30 -5.39
N ALA A 89 -4.24 3.74 -5.16
CA ALA A 89 -3.00 4.51 -5.05
C ALA A 89 -2.72 5.34 -6.31
N PHE A 90 -2.89 4.72 -7.50
CA PHE A 90 -2.75 5.41 -8.78
C PHE A 90 -3.74 6.57 -8.92
N ALA A 91 -5.02 6.31 -8.60
CA ALA A 91 -6.08 7.32 -8.66
C ALA A 91 -5.81 8.50 -7.72
N ILE A 92 -5.37 8.23 -6.49
CA ILE A 92 -5.00 9.26 -5.50
C ILE A 92 -3.79 10.05 -5.99
N GLY A 93 -2.73 9.38 -6.47
CA GLY A 93 -1.52 10.04 -6.97
C GLY A 93 -1.82 10.98 -8.13
N TYR A 94 -2.39 10.46 -9.22
CA TYR A 94 -2.74 11.26 -10.40
C TYR A 94 -3.76 12.35 -10.06
N GLY A 95 -4.82 12.00 -9.34
CA GLY A 95 -5.89 12.94 -8.98
C GLY A 95 -5.40 14.07 -8.09
N SER A 96 -4.52 13.78 -7.13
CA SER A 96 -3.91 14.80 -6.27
C SER A 96 -3.09 15.81 -7.06
N HIS A 97 -2.37 15.37 -8.10
CA HIS A 97 -1.61 16.26 -8.97
C HIS A 97 -2.49 17.29 -9.65
N VAL A 98 -3.54 16.82 -10.33
CA VAL A 98 -4.50 17.70 -11.02
C VAL A 98 -5.22 18.61 -10.01
N ALA A 99 -5.59 18.06 -8.85
CA ALA A 99 -6.30 18.80 -7.81
C ALA A 99 -5.44 19.93 -7.21
N THR A 100 -4.14 19.72 -6.94
CA THR A 100 -3.29 20.76 -6.34
C THR A 100 -2.91 21.89 -7.29
N ASP A 101 -3.15 21.72 -8.58
CA ASP A 101 -2.96 22.78 -9.56
C ASP A 101 -4.14 23.74 -9.68
N ILE A 102 -5.26 23.50 -8.98
CA ILE A 102 -6.48 24.33 -9.05
C ILE A 102 -6.50 25.49 -8.03
N PRO A 103 -6.19 25.31 -6.73
CA PRO A 103 -6.49 26.29 -5.68
C PRO A 103 -5.90 27.68 -5.92
N TRP A 104 -4.68 27.77 -6.45
CA TRP A 104 -4.01 29.05 -6.66
C TRP A 104 -4.66 29.90 -7.74
N HIS A 105 -5.22 29.27 -8.77
CA HIS A 105 -5.95 29.99 -9.82
C HIS A 105 -7.29 30.50 -9.30
N VAL A 106 -7.97 29.71 -8.49
CA VAL A 106 -9.25 30.10 -7.88
C VAL A 106 -9.05 31.26 -6.91
N LEU A 107 -8.05 31.17 -6.02
CA LEU A 107 -7.77 32.21 -5.03
C LEU A 107 -7.26 33.52 -5.65
N ALA A 108 -6.50 33.44 -6.75
CA ALA A 108 -6.04 34.61 -7.49
C ALA A 108 -7.10 35.22 -8.41
N GLY A 109 -8.22 34.54 -8.65
CA GLY A 109 -9.27 34.97 -9.58
C GLY A 109 -8.95 34.69 -11.06
N ASP A 110 -7.89 33.94 -11.34
CA ASP A 110 -7.42 33.60 -12.69
C ASP A 110 -8.16 32.37 -13.25
N TYR A 111 -9.50 32.43 -13.29
CA TYR A 111 -10.32 31.30 -13.74
C TYR A 111 -10.04 30.87 -15.19
N HIS A 112 -9.54 31.79 -16.02
CA HIS A 112 -9.13 31.51 -17.39
C HIS A 112 -7.92 30.53 -17.47
N GLU A 113 -7.06 30.49 -16.44
CA GLU A 113 -5.96 29.52 -16.35
C GLU A 113 -6.45 28.11 -16.03
N LEU A 114 -7.70 27.92 -15.55
CA LEU A 114 -8.30 26.59 -15.37
C LEU A 114 -8.69 25.92 -16.69
N GLY A 115 -8.48 26.60 -17.82
CA GLY A 115 -8.67 26.04 -19.16
C GLY A 115 -7.86 24.77 -19.44
N PHE A 116 -6.83 24.45 -18.66
CA PHE A 116 -6.13 23.16 -18.79
C PHE A 116 -7.03 21.96 -18.47
N LEU A 117 -8.05 22.10 -17.60
CA LEU A 117 -8.88 21.00 -17.11
C LEU A 117 -9.68 20.30 -18.21
N LEU A 118 -10.09 21.03 -19.25
CA LEU A 118 -10.84 20.50 -20.39
C LEU A 118 -10.09 20.67 -21.71
N TRP A 119 -8.77 20.89 -21.67
CA TRP A 119 -7.95 20.96 -22.87
C TRP A 119 -8.07 19.65 -23.68
N PRO A 120 -8.22 19.69 -25.02
CA PRO A 120 -8.08 20.84 -25.91
C PRO A 120 -9.39 21.59 -26.22
N ILE A 121 -10.49 21.29 -25.53
CA ILE A 121 -11.79 21.95 -25.77
C ILE A 121 -11.75 23.41 -25.33
N THR A 122 -11.06 23.69 -24.22
CA THR A 122 -10.88 25.02 -23.66
C THR A 122 -9.54 25.63 -24.05
N TYR A 123 -9.53 26.95 -24.27
CA TYR A 123 -8.30 27.71 -24.46
C TYR A 123 -7.47 27.69 -23.18
N MET A 124 -6.16 27.48 -23.32
CA MET A 124 -5.21 27.61 -22.22
C MET A 124 -4.22 28.74 -22.53
N PRO A 125 -4.14 29.77 -21.68
CA PRO A 125 -3.15 30.84 -21.79
C PRO A 125 -1.74 30.35 -21.39
N GLU A 126 -0.71 31.11 -21.75
CA GLU A 126 0.62 30.91 -21.17
C GLU A 126 0.57 31.06 -19.64
N TYR A 127 1.29 30.19 -18.93
CA TYR A 127 1.25 30.12 -17.48
C TYR A 127 1.89 31.36 -16.85
N SER A 128 1.17 32.01 -15.91
CA SER A 128 1.57 33.29 -15.31
C SER A 128 2.66 33.21 -14.23
N GLY A 129 3.14 32.01 -13.88
CA GLY A 129 4.27 31.83 -12.97
C GLY A 129 3.87 31.73 -11.49
N VAL A 130 4.61 32.44 -10.62
CA VAL A 130 4.44 32.39 -9.16
C VAL A 130 3.39 33.41 -8.73
N LYS A 131 2.42 32.99 -7.91
CA LYS A 131 1.34 33.86 -7.44
C LYS A 131 1.65 34.44 -6.04
N PRO A 132 1.51 35.76 -5.82
CA PRO A 132 1.62 36.34 -4.49
C PRO A 132 0.39 35.98 -3.65
N LEU A 133 0.60 35.57 -2.39
CA LEU A 133 -0.45 35.24 -1.42
C LEU A 133 -0.70 36.37 -0.41
N GLY A 134 0.27 37.28 -0.24
CA GLY A 134 0.15 38.47 0.61
C GLY A 134 1.50 39.00 1.10
N THR A 135 1.51 40.16 1.76
CA THR A 135 2.72 40.75 2.37
C THR A 135 2.69 40.55 3.89
N VAL A 136 3.80 40.11 4.48
CA VAL A 136 3.99 40.07 5.94
C VAL A 136 4.61 41.40 6.37
N PRO A 137 3.82 42.37 6.91
CA PRO A 137 4.28 43.76 7.05
C PRO A 137 5.42 43.91 8.06
N SER A 138 5.51 43.01 9.04
CA SER A 138 6.55 43.02 10.08
C SER A 138 7.93 42.59 9.60
N LEU A 139 8.02 41.87 8.47
CA LEU A 139 9.27 41.33 7.94
C LEU A 139 9.63 41.90 6.56
N GLY A 140 8.72 42.68 5.94
CA GLY A 140 8.92 43.20 4.59
C GLY A 140 8.98 42.10 3.51
N LEU A 141 8.46 40.91 3.80
CA LEU A 141 8.50 39.76 2.91
C LEU A 141 7.14 39.52 2.24
N GLU A 142 7.15 39.25 0.94
CA GLU A 142 5.99 38.74 0.21
C GLU A 142 5.89 37.22 0.42
N ALA A 143 4.80 36.78 1.03
CA ALA A 143 4.41 35.39 1.06
C ALA A 143 3.90 35.01 -0.33
N THR A 144 4.59 34.09 -0.99
CA THR A 144 4.23 33.52 -2.30
C THR A 144 3.82 32.06 -2.14
N THR A 145 3.21 31.47 -3.17
CA THR A 145 2.88 30.04 -3.19
C THR A 145 4.09 29.14 -2.91
N LEU A 146 5.31 29.59 -3.19
CA LEU A 146 6.54 28.86 -2.93
C LEU A 146 6.80 28.58 -1.44
N TRP A 147 6.42 29.50 -0.54
CA TRP A 147 6.60 29.28 0.90
C TRP A 147 5.71 28.15 1.41
N LEU A 148 4.46 28.11 0.96
CA LEU A 148 3.55 27.04 1.31
C LEU A 148 3.99 25.71 0.70
N GLU A 149 4.40 25.73 -0.57
CA GLU A 149 4.97 24.55 -1.24
C GLU A 149 6.19 24.00 -0.49
N ALA A 150 7.07 24.87 0.02
CA ALA A 150 8.20 24.47 0.85
C ALA A 150 7.76 23.82 2.17
N VAL A 151 6.73 24.36 2.84
CA VAL A 151 6.17 23.77 4.07
C VAL A 151 5.58 22.39 3.80
N ILE A 152 4.78 22.25 2.73
CA ILE A 152 4.20 20.97 2.31
C ILE A 152 5.32 19.96 1.99
N PHE A 153 6.34 20.40 1.26
CA PHE A 153 7.48 19.57 0.90
C PHE A 153 8.22 19.06 2.15
N VAL A 154 8.63 19.97 3.04
CA VAL A 154 9.37 19.60 4.26
C VAL A 154 8.52 18.71 5.16
N GLY A 155 7.25 19.06 5.40
CA GLY A 155 6.34 18.28 6.23
C GLY A 155 6.09 16.88 5.66
N GLY A 156 5.92 16.77 4.34
CA GLY A 156 5.69 15.49 3.69
C GLY A 156 6.94 14.61 3.62
N ILE A 157 8.13 15.19 3.41
CA ILE A 157 9.40 14.45 3.54
C ILE A 157 9.60 13.95 4.98
N ALA A 158 9.29 14.77 5.98
CA ALA A 158 9.37 14.36 7.39
C ALA A 158 8.40 13.21 7.71
N LEU A 159 7.17 13.25 7.21
CA LEU A 159 6.21 12.15 7.37
C LEU A 159 6.66 10.89 6.64
N TRP A 160 7.11 11.01 5.38
CA TRP A 160 7.64 9.89 4.61
C TRP A 160 8.84 9.23 5.31
N TRP A 161 9.71 10.03 5.94
CA TRP A 161 10.80 9.53 6.74
C TRP A 161 10.32 8.76 7.98
N ARG A 162 9.35 9.33 8.71
CA ARG A 162 8.72 8.69 9.88
C ARG A 162 8.06 7.36 9.51
N ASP A 163 7.49 7.27 8.31
CA ASP A 163 6.80 6.08 7.80
C ASP A 163 7.77 5.01 7.27
N GLY A 164 9.08 5.19 7.44
CA GLY A 164 10.09 4.21 7.04
C GLY A 164 10.57 4.34 5.60
N ARG A 165 10.26 5.46 4.92
CA ARG A 165 10.62 5.73 3.51
C ARG A 165 10.04 4.69 2.54
N PRO A 166 8.72 4.43 2.59
CA PRO A 166 8.08 3.42 1.76
C PRO A 166 8.38 3.65 0.27
N GLY A 167 8.75 2.57 -0.42
CA GLY A 167 9.11 2.55 -1.84
C GLY A 167 10.62 2.63 -2.13
N LEU A 168 11.43 3.14 -1.21
CA LEU A 168 12.88 3.23 -1.37
C LEU A 168 13.60 1.93 -0.96
N ASP A 169 12.96 1.13 -0.13
CA ASP A 169 13.37 -0.22 0.26
C ASP A 169 13.66 -1.13 -0.95
N PHE A 170 12.81 -1.11 -1.96
CA PHE A 170 13.01 -1.88 -3.19
C PHE A 170 14.32 -1.54 -3.89
N LEU A 171 14.64 -0.24 -4.00
CA LEU A 171 15.83 0.25 -4.69
C LEU A 171 17.10 -0.05 -3.91
N LEU A 172 17.06 0.13 -2.58
CA LEU A 172 18.17 -0.21 -1.70
C LEU A 172 18.48 -1.70 -1.75
N LYS A 173 17.45 -2.55 -1.64
CA LYS A 173 17.62 -4.00 -1.68
C LYS A 173 18.08 -4.48 -3.06
N ALA A 174 17.58 -3.89 -4.15
CA ALA A 174 18.04 -4.20 -5.51
C ALA A 174 19.50 -3.80 -5.73
N GLY A 175 19.92 -2.64 -5.21
CA GLY A 175 21.32 -2.22 -5.21
C GLY A 175 22.22 -3.15 -4.40
N ASP A 176 21.73 -3.62 -3.24
CA ASP A 176 22.43 -4.62 -2.43
C ASP A 176 22.57 -5.97 -3.14
N LEU A 177 21.56 -6.41 -3.90
CA LEU A 177 21.62 -7.63 -4.70
C LEU A 177 22.64 -7.50 -5.83
N ALA A 178 22.59 -6.40 -6.60
CA ALA A 178 23.56 -6.12 -7.65
C ALA A 178 24.99 -6.09 -7.10
N ARG A 179 25.19 -5.41 -5.96
CA ARG A 179 26.49 -5.36 -5.28
C ARG A 179 26.98 -6.74 -4.84
N ARG A 180 26.10 -7.58 -4.26
CA ARG A 180 26.46 -8.95 -3.83
C ARG A 180 26.85 -9.85 -5.01
N ARG A 181 26.26 -9.60 -6.19
CA ARG A 181 26.55 -10.33 -7.44
C ARG A 181 27.73 -9.76 -8.23
N ASN A 182 28.30 -8.64 -7.80
CA ASN A 182 29.29 -7.85 -8.56
C ASN A 182 28.78 -7.39 -9.93
N ASP A 183 27.48 -7.12 -10.05
CA ASP A 183 26.90 -6.57 -11.27
C ASP A 183 27.14 -5.07 -11.37
N ALA A 184 27.52 -4.60 -12.57
CA ALA A 184 27.83 -3.19 -12.81
C ALA A 184 26.60 -2.27 -12.79
N MET A 185 25.40 -2.83 -12.99
CA MET A 185 24.15 -2.07 -13.04
C MET A 185 23.01 -2.84 -12.34
N VAL A 186 22.08 -2.09 -11.76
CA VAL A 186 20.82 -2.66 -11.25
C VAL A 186 19.90 -2.95 -12.44
N THR A 187 19.30 -4.14 -12.46
CA THR A 187 18.43 -4.63 -13.54
C THR A 187 17.01 -4.86 -13.00
N GLU A 188 16.04 -5.09 -13.88
CA GLU A 188 14.67 -5.44 -13.47
C GLU A 188 14.66 -6.71 -12.61
N ASP A 189 15.51 -7.69 -12.90
CA ASP A 189 15.62 -8.94 -12.14
C ASP A 189 16.02 -8.66 -10.68
N HIS A 190 16.95 -7.73 -10.46
CA HIS A 190 17.32 -7.30 -9.10
C HIS A 190 16.15 -6.68 -8.35
N VAL A 191 15.32 -5.88 -9.02
CA VAL A 191 14.15 -5.25 -8.38
C VAL A 191 13.06 -6.28 -8.09
N ARG A 192 12.83 -7.23 -9.02
CA ARG A 192 11.85 -8.31 -8.85
C ARG A 192 12.21 -9.21 -7.68
N GLU A 193 13.48 -9.60 -7.58
CA GLU A 193 13.99 -10.39 -6.48
C GLU A 193 14.00 -9.60 -5.17
N ALA A 194 14.42 -8.33 -5.19
CA ALA A 194 14.37 -7.44 -4.02
C ALA A 194 12.96 -7.36 -3.45
N LYS A 195 11.95 -7.21 -4.30
CA LYS A 195 10.55 -7.19 -3.90
C LYS A 195 10.15 -8.49 -3.20
N GLN A 196 10.44 -9.65 -3.80
CA GLN A 196 10.13 -10.95 -3.19
C GLN A 196 10.82 -11.14 -1.83
N LEU A 197 12.08 -10.75 -1.72
CA LEU A 197 12.82 -10.83 -0.47
C LEU A 197 12.25 -9.90 0.60
N LEU A 198 11.89 -8.67 0.24
CA LEU A 198 11.30 -7.70 1.18
C LEU A 198 9.90 -8.13 1.63
N GLU A 199 9.09 -8.70 0.73
CA GLU A 199 7.79 -9.28 1.07
C GLU A 199 7.98 -10.43 2.07
N LYS A 200 8.89 -11.37 1.79
CA LYS A 200 9.20 -12.48 2.71
C LYS A 200 9.69 -11.98 4.07
N GLN A 201 10.65 -11.05 4.10
CA GLN A 201 11.20 -10.49 5.33
C GLN A 201 10.14 -9.77 6.16
N ARG A 202 9.27 -8.98 5.50
CA ARG A 202 8.16 -8.30 6.17
C ARG A 202 7.22 -9.30 6.83
N ILE A 203 6.82 -10.35 6.12
CA ILE A 203 5.91 -11.37 6.68
C ILE A 203 6.56 -12.07 7.88
N GLU A 204 7.85 -12.43 7.79
CA GLU A 204 8.61 -13.02 8.90
C GLU A 204 8.72 -12.09 10.13
N GLU A 205 8.98 -10.81 9.91
CA GLU A 205 9.01 -9.80 10.99
C GLU A 205 7.63 -9.62 11.61
N SER A 206 6.60 -9.47 10.78
CA SER A 206 5.22 -9.33 11.25
C SER A 206 4.73 -10.54 12.04
N MET A 207 5.08 -11.77 11.65
CA MET A 207 4.76 -12.98 12.44
C MET A 207 5.43 -12.97 13.82
N LYS A 208 6.64 -12.41 13.93
CA LYS A 208 7.36 -12.32 15.21
C LYS A 208 6.75 -11.26 16.13
N GLU A 209 6.22 -10.18 15.57
CA GLU A 209 5.67 -9.04 16.30
C GLU A 209 4.18 -9.19 16.67
N LEU A 210 3.54 -10.32 16.33
CA LEU A 210 2.16 -10.58 16.70
C LEU A 210 1.96 -10.52 18.23
N THR A 211 0.74 -10.15 18.61
CA THR A 211 0.28 -10.30 20.00
C THR A 211 0.16 -11.78 20.38
N SER A 212 0.12 -12.11 21.67
CA SER A 212 -0.09 -13.49 22.14
C SER A 212 -1.33 -14.15 21.53
N HIS A 213 -2.44 -13.42 21.43
CA HIS A 213 -3.65 -13.93 20.75
C HIS A 213 -3.50 -14.00 19.22
N GLY A 214 -2.65 -13.16 18.63
CA GLY A 214 -2.24 -13.30 17.23
C GLY A 214 -1.48 -14.60 16.97
N HIS A 215 -0.52 -14.95 17.83
CA HIS A 215 0.19 -16.23 17.78
C HIS A 215 -0.74 -17.43 17.99
N LEU A 216 -1.66 -17.37 18.96
CA LEU A 216 -2.69 -18.40 19.17
C LEU A 216 -3.63 -18.55 17.97
N THR A 217 -4.02 -17.44 17.33
CA THR A 217 -4.85 -17.46 16.13
C THR A 217 -4.10 -18.10 14.96
N LEU A 218 -2.83 -17.73 14.76
CA LEU A 218 -1.97 -18.34 13.74
C LEU A 218 -1.82 -19.85 13.97
N LEU A 219 -1.55 -20.26 15.21
CA LEU A 219 -1.46 -21.66 15.58
C LEU A 219 -2.77 -22.40 15.32
N ALA A 220 -3.93 -21.80 15.63
CA ALA A 220 -5.23 -22.41 15.37
C ALA A 220 -5.46 -22.68 13.88
N VAL A 221 -5.06 -21.76 12.99
CA VAL A 221 -5.14 -21.96 11.53
C VAL A 221 -4.18 -23.05 11.08
N VAL A 222 -2.93 -23.03 11.53
CA VAL A 222 -1.91 -24.03 11.19
C VAL A 222 -2.35 -25.43 11.66
N ALA A 223 -2.78 -25.55 12.92
CA ALA A 223 -3.27 -26.80 13.48
C ALA A 223 -4.50 -27.34 12.74
N SER A 224 -5.47 -26.47 12.42
CA SER A 224 -6.66 -26.84 11.63
C SER A 224 -6.29 -27.31 10.22
N THR A 225 -5.30 -26.66 9.59
CA THR A 225 -4.80 -27.00 8.25
C THR A 225 -4.14 -28.37 8.24
N VAL A 226 -3.30 -28.65 9.23
CA VAL A 226 -2.63 -29.95 9.37
C VAL A 226 -3.63 -31.05 9.76
N ALA A 227 -4.59 -30.76 10.62
CA ALA A 227 -5.62 -31.73 11.04
C ALA A 227 -6.53 -32.11 9.87
N ASN A 228 -7.02 -31.12 9.11
CA ASN A 228 -8.02 -31.29 8.06
C ASN A 228 -7.56 -30.74 6.69
N PRO A 229 -6.54 -31.33 6.04
CA PRO A 229 -6.00 -30.78 4.79
C PRO A 229 -7.00 -30.74 3.63
N ARG A 230 -8.01 -31.63 3.67
CA ARG A 230 -9.06 -31.70 2.63
C ARG A 230 -10.12 -30.61 2.76
N GLU A 231 -10.13 -29.88 3.87
CA GLU A 231 -11.10 -28.81 4.15
C GLU A 231 -10.52 -27.41 3.94
N VAL A 232 -9.25 -27.30 3.52
CA VAL A 232 -8.64 -26.03 3.12
C VAL A 232 -9.22 -25.58 1.77
N PRO A 233 -9.66 -24.31 1.62
CA PRO A 233 -9.57 -23.21 2.59
C PRO A 233 -10.64 -23.28 3.71
N LEU A 234 -10.21 -23.02 4.94
CA LEU A 234 -10.95 -23.28 6.18
C LEU A 234 -12.01 -22.21 6.50
N ARG A 235 -13.15 -22.63 7.06
CA ARG A 235 -14.18 -21.70 7.54
C ARG A 235 -13.80 -21.09 8.88
N LYS A 236 -14.13 -19.81 9.08
CA LYS A 236 -13.90 -19.06 10.33
C LYS A 236 -14.32 -19.83 11.59
N GLN A 237 -15.46 -20.52 11.54
CA GLN A 237 -16.01 -21.24 12.68
C GLN A 237 -15.10 -22.38 13.14
N MET A 238 -14.55 -23.16 12.21
CA MET A 238 -13.61 -24.24 12.55
C MET A 238 -12.34 -23.71 13.20
N ILE A 239 -11.81 -22.60 12.67
CA ILE A 239 -10.61 -21.97 13.22
C ILE A 239 -10.90 -21.41 14.61
N TYR A 240 -12.10 -20.87 14.83
CA TYR A 240 -12.49 -20.33 16.14
C TYR A 240 -12.61 -21.43 17.20
N GLU A 241 -13.20 -22.58 16.85
CA GLU A 241 -13.27 -23.76 17.73
C GLU A 241 -11.86 -24.24 18.11
N GLN A 242 -10.97 -24.40 17.12
CA GLN A 242 -9.58 -24.76 17.38
C GLN A 242 -8.84 -23.72 18.24
N TYR A 243 -9.11 -22.43 18.03
CA TYR A 243 -8.53 -21.35 18.83
C TYR A 243 -9.01 -21.39 20.29
N GLN A 244 -10.28 -21.70 20.53
CA GLN A 244 -10.82 -21.82 21.89
C GLN A 244 -10.17 -22.98 22.64
N ASP A 245 -9.99 -24.13 21.98
CA ASP A 245 -9.32 -25.30 22.55
C ASP A 245 -7.85 -24.99 22.89
N LEU A 246 -7.13 -24.34 21.97
CA LEU A 246 -5.73 -23.95 22.18
C LEU A 246 -5.58 -22.91 23.29
N SER A 247 -6.47 -21.91 23.35
CA SER A 247 -6.43 -20.89 24.40
C SER A 247 -6.63 -21.52 25.79
N GLN A 248 -7.56 -22.47 25.91
CA GLN A 248 -7.78 -23.22 27.15
C GLN A 248 -6.57 -24.10 27.51
N ALA A 249 -5.92 -24.72 26.53
CA ALA A 249 -4.72 -25.53 26.75
C ALA A 249 -3.52 -24.69 27.24
N THR A 250 -3.44 -23.42 26.85
CA THR A 250 -2.38 -22.47 27.24
C THR A 250 -2.78 -21.57 28.42
N ASP A 251 -3.75 -21.99 29.24
CA ASP A 251 -4.28 -21.24 30.39
C ASP A 251 -4.60 -19.76 30.10
N THR A 252 -5.09 -19.50 28.88
CA THR A 252 -5.37 -18.16 28.36
C THR A 252 -6.86 -18.02 28.08
N ASP A 253 -7.48 -16.94 28.58
CA ASP A 253 -8.91 -16.71 28.33
C ASP A 253 -9.19 -16.47 26.83
N PRO A 254 -10.12 -17.23 26.21
CA PRO A 254 -10.40 -17.09 24.79
C PRO A 254 -11.10 -15.76 24.51
N LEU A 255 -10.63 -15.07 23.46
CA LEU A 255 -11.29 -13.86 22.98
C LEU A 255 -12.68 -14.17 22.39
N GLY A 256 -13.58 -13.20 22.54
CA GLY A 256 -14.87 -13.24 21.86
C GLY A 256 -14.73 -13.19 20.33
N GLY A 257 -15.70 -13.76 19.61
CA GLY A 257 -15.61 -13.94 18.15
C GLY A 257 -15.35 -12.68 17.32
N ARG A 258 -15.68 -11.46 17.83
CA ARG A 258 -15.33 -10.20 17.16
C ARG A 258 -13.83 -9.88 17.26
N ALA A 259 -13.24 -10.04 18.44
CA ALA A 259 -11.81 -9.78 18.64
C ALA A 259 -10.96 -10.84 17.92
N PHE A 260 -11.37 -12.11 17.95
CA PHE A 260 -10.78 -13.16 17.14
C PHE A 260 -10.86 -12.85 15.62
N HIS A 261 -12.00 -12.36 15.15
CA HIS A 261 -12.13 -11.94 13.75
C HIS A 261 -11.15 -10.82 13.37
N ASN A 262 -10.89 -9.88 14.29
CA ASN A 262 -9.91 -8.83 14.07
C ASN A 262 -8.50 -9.42 13.90
N HIS A 263 -8.11 -10.41 14.71
CA HIS A 263 -6.82 -11.10 14.53
C HIS A 263 -6.74 -11.90 13.23
N LEU A 264 -7.82 -12.58 12.80
CA LEU A 264 -7.84 -13.22 11.48
C LEU A 264 -7.70 -12.20 10.34
N ALA A 265 -8.36 -11.05 10.47
CA ALA A 265 -8.24 -9.97 9.50
C ALA A 265 -6.83 -9.38 9.48
N GLU A 266 -6.21 -9.19 10.65
CA GLU A 266 -4.83 -8.76 10.84
C GLU A 266 -3.85 -9.74 10.15
N LEU A 267 -3.95 -11.04 10.43
CA LEU A 267 -3.10 -12.05 9.76
C LEU A 267 -3.29 -12.07 8.23
N SER A 268 -4.53 -11.84 7.75
CA SER A 268 -4.79 -11.71 6.31
C SER A 268 -4.18 -10.44 5.73
N MET A 269 -4.23 -9.33 6.47
CA MET A 269 -3.65 -8.04 6.05
C MET A 269 -2.12 -8.10 5.99
N LEU A 270 -1.50 -8.83 6.93
CA LEU A 270 -0.07 -9.05 6.99
C LEU A 270 0.45 -10.00 5.89
N GLY A 271 -0.45 -10.65 5.14
CA GLY A 271 -0.08 -11.64 4.12
C GLY A 271 0.37 -12.98 4.72
N ILE A 272 0.00 -13.26 5.96
CA ILE A 272 0.26 -14.55 6.60
C ILE A 272 -0.82 -15.55 6.17
N LEU A 273 -2.06 -15.07 5.98
CA LEU A 273 -3.20 -15.85 5.52
C LEU A 273 -3.76 -15.27 4.21
N ASP A 274 -4.17 -16.15 3.30
CA ASP A 274 -5.07 -15.78 2.22
C ASP A 274 -6.52 -15.81 2.70
N ARG A 275 -7.33 -14.86 2.24
CA ARG A 275 -8.74 -14.73 2.58
C ARG A 275 -9.58 -14.69 1.31
N SER A 276 -10.28 -15.78 1.05
CA SER A 276 -11.19 -15.87 -0.10
C SER A 276 -12.64 -15.61 0.31
N ARG A 277 -13.35 -14.81 -0.50
CA ARG A 277 -14.78 -14.53 -0.30
C ARG A 277 -15.60 -15.55 -1.09
N ARG A 278 -16.45 -16.30 -0.39
CA ARG A 278 -17.45 -17.18 -1.01
C ARG A 278 -18.82 -16.54 -0.98
N ASN A 279 -19.56 -16.72 -2.06
CA ASN A 279 -20.94 -16.29 -2.18
C ASN A 279 -21.76 -17.45 -2.74
N GLU A 280 -22.53 -18.09 -1.87
CA GLU A 280 -23.41 -19.20 -2.23
C GLU A 280 -24.84 -18.72 -2.57
N GLY A 281 -25.02 -17.42 -2.80
CA GLY A 281 -26.30 -16.83 -3.17
C GLY A 281 -27.32 -16.83 -2.02
N ARG A 282 -28.61 -16.89 -2.35
CA ARG A 282 -29.72 -16.71 -1.39
C ARG A 282 -29.80 -17.79 -0.30
N ALA A 283 -29.24 -18.98 -0.54
CA ALA A 283 -29.34 -20.11 0.38
C ALA A 283 -28.15 -20.23 1.36
N GLY A 284 -26.94 -19.86 0.94
CA GLY A 284 -25.72 -20.02 1.77
C GLY A 284 -25.06 -18.71 2.23
N GLY A 285 -25.52 -17.55 1.74
CA GLY A 285 -25.01 -16.25 2.14
C GLY A 285 -23.58 -15.97 1.65
N ILE A 286 -22.95 -14.96 2.26
CA ILE A 286 -21.57 -14.56 2.00
C ILE A 286 -20.74 -14.93 3.23
N TYR A 287 -19.69 -15.69 3.03
CA TYR A 287 -18.75 -16.04 4.08
C TYR A 287 -17.31 -15.99 3.57
N TYR A 288 -16.36 -16.09 4.50
CA TYR A 288 -14.93 -16.04 4.21
C TYR A 288 -14.29 -17.37 4.57
N GLU A 289 -13.41 -17.83 3.69
CA GLU A 289 -12.53 -18.99 3.89
C GLU A 289 -11.09 -18.50 4.00
N TYR A 290 -10.27 -19.21 4.76
CA TYR A 290 -8.91 -18.82 5.11
C TYR A 290 -7.93 -19.95 4.84
N GLU A 291 -6.76 -19.61 4.30
CA GLU A 291 -5.66 -20.53 4.02
C GLU A 291 -4.34 -19.90 4.46
N VAL A 292 -3.37 -20.72 4.85
CA VAL A 292 -2.03 -20.22 5.19
C VAL A 292 -1.29 -19.89 3.89
N ASP A 293 -0.91 -18.62 3.69
CA ASP A 293 -0.18 -18.16 2.48
C ASP A 293 1.34 -18.33 2.64
N VAL A 294 1.81 -18.40 3.89
CA VAL A 294 3.21 -18.70 4.22
C VAL A 294 3.49 -20.21 4.27
N SER A 295 4.75 -20.59 4.10
CA SER A 295 5.16 -21.97 4.37
C SER A 295 4.85 -22.33 5.83
N LEU A 296 4.14 -23.45 6.04
CA LEU A 296 3.80 -23.94 7.37
C LEU A 296 5.04 -24.10 8.27
N ASP A 297 6.18 -24.47 7.71
CA ASP A 297 7.45 -24.59 8.44
C ASP A 297 7.94 -23.24 9.00
N ALA A 298 7.81 -22.15 8.25
CA ALA A 298 8.15 -20.80 8.73
C ALA A 298 7.18 -20.32 9.83
N ALA A 299 5.88 -20.65 9.71
CA ALA A 299 4.89 -20.35 10.74
C ALA A 299 5.21 -21.12 12.04
N LEU A 300 5.41 -22.43 11.95
CA LEU A 300 5.76 -23.30 13.08
C LEU A 300 7.06 -22.86 13.75
N SER A 301 8.11 -22.57 12.96
CA SER A 301 9.39 -22.06 13.47
C SER A 301 9.25 -20.72 14.19
N THR A 302 8.32 -19.87 13.77
CA THR A 302 8.08 -18.58 14.45
C THR A 302 7.35 -18.79 15.78
N LEU A 303 6.37 -19.69 15.82
CA LEU A 303 5.62 -20.04 17.03
C LEU A 303 6.51 -20.73 18.09
N GLU A 304 7.45 -21.57 17.67
CA GLU A 304 8.40 -22.25 18.54
C GLU A 304 9.33 -21.27 19.27
N ASN A 305 9.83 -20.25 18.57
CA ASN A 305 10.74 -19.26 19.15
C ASN A 305 10.06 -18.32 20.17
N GLN A 306 8.75 -18.11 20.08
CA GLN A 306 7.98 -17.21 20.94
C GLN A 306 7.41 -17.87 22.21
N HIS A 307 8.02 -18.97 22.66
CA HIS A 307 7.72 -19.66 23.94
C HIS A 307 6.35 -20.36 24.03
N MET A 308 5.64 -20.58 22.92
CA MET A 308 4.45 -21.45 22.90
C MET A 308 4.82 -22.96 22.95
N SER A 309 6.10 -23.29 22.79
CA SER A 309 6.61 -24.68 22.78
C SER A 309 6.53 -25.39 24.13
N GLY A 310 6.38 -24.66 25.23
CA GLY A 310 6.31 -25.24 26.58
C GLY A 310 4.95 -25.85 26.92
N GLU A 311 3.88 -25.38 26.27
CA GLU A 311 2.49 -25.77 26.58
C GLU A 311 1.84 -26.60 25.46
N LEU A 312 2.42 -26.57 24.25
CA LEU A 312 1.85 -27.19 23.05
C LEU A 312 2.90 -28.04 22.33
N ASP A 313 2.53 -29.27 21.96
CA ASP A 313 3.38 -30.22 21.23
C ASP A 313 3.51 -29.84 19.75
N LEU A 314 4.25 -28.76 19.50
CA LEU A 314 4.50 -28.22 18.15
C LEU A 314 5.32 -29.19 17.29
N GLU A 315 6.13 -30.06 17.89
CA GLU A 315 6.94 -31.03 17.16
C GLU A 315 6.07 -32.16 16.60
N SER A 316 5.11 -32.68 17.38
CA SER A 316 4.10 -33.62 16.87
C SER A 316 3.27 -33.03 15.73
N LEU A 317 2.94 -31.73 15.81
CA LEU A 317 2.25 -31.03 14.72
C LEU A 317 3.12 -30.93 13.45
N ARG A 318 4.41 -30.66 13.61
CA ARG A 318 5.40 -30.63 12.50
C ARG A 318 5.58 -32.02 11.88
N GLU A 319 5.67 -33.08 12.68
CA GLU A 319 5.72 -34.46 12.20
C GLU A 319 4.47 -34.84 11.41
N THR A 320 3.28 -34.54 11.95
CA THR A 320 2.01 -34.77 11.26
C THR A 320 1.94 -34.01 9.93
N ALA A 321 2.47 -32.79 9.88
CA ALA A 321 2.53 -32.00 8.66
C ALA A 321 3.45 -32.64 7.60
N ARG A 322 4.63 -33.17 8.01
CA ARG A 322 5.54 -33.92 7.14
C ARG A 322 4.91 -35.22 6.62
N GLU A 323 4.26 -36.00 7.50
CA GLU A 323 3.58 -37.25 7.12
C GLU A 323 2.48 -37.01 6.08
N LYS A 324 1.79 -35.88 6.17
CA LYS A 324 0.73 -35.47 5.24
C LYS A 324 1.28 -34.76 3.99
N GLY A 325 2.59 -34.56 3.87
CA GLY A 325 3.24 -33.92 2.73
C GLY A 325 2.93 -32.42 2.60
N LEU A 326 2.65 -31.75 3.72
CA LEU A 326 2.33 -30.32 3.76
C LEU A 326 3.58 -29.44 3.95
N ILE A 327 4.68 -30.04 4.44
CA ILE A 327 6.03 -29.48 4.55
C ILE A 327 7.08 -30.54 4.19
#